data_AF-A0A0C2FXB0-F1
#
_entry.id   AF-A0A0C2FXB0-F1
#
_cell.length_a   1.000
_cell.length_b   1.000
_cell.length_c   1.000
_cell.angle_alpha   90.00
_cell.angle_beta   90.00
_cell.angle_gamma   90.00
#
_symmetry.space_group_name_H-M   'P 1'
#
loop_
_entity.id
_entity.type
_entity.pdbx_description
1 polymer ?
#
loop_
_entity_poly.entity_id
_entity_poly.type
_entity_poly.pdbx_seq_one_letter_code
_entity_poly.pdbx_strand_id
1 'polypeptide(L)'
;MVKGYIRKGAVLTAMREWTKAKRAYEDALAIDPSNAEAMEGLRNCFRSNDEDPEKARERALEDPDVQAILRDPGMRLLLEQMSQDPGAVREHLQNPDIAAKLLKLRDAGIIQMR
;
A
#
# COMPACT_ATOMS: atom_id res chain seq x y z
N MET A 1 -12.88 16.44 21.38
CA MET A 1 -11.68 17.15 21.86
C MET A 1 -10.49 16.81 20.96
N VAL A 2 -9.85 17.81 20.36
CA VAL A 2 -8.71 17.65 19.43
C VAL A 2 -7.55 16.84 20.05
N LYS A 3 -7.18 17.15 21.29
CA LYS A 3 -6.07 16.49 22.01
C LYS A 3 -6.22 14.98 22.16
N GLY A 4 -7.45 14.46 22.21
CA GLY A 4 -7.70 13.02 22.29
C GLY A 4 -7.33 12.29 21.00
N TYR A 5 -7.67 12.88 19.86
CA TYR A 5 -7.31 12.37 18.53
C TYR A 5 -5.82 12.42 18.27
N ILE A 6 -5.14 13.50 18.69
CA ILE A 6 -3.68 13.62 18.59
C ILE A 6 -2.97 12.53 19.41
N ARG A 7 -3.38 12.31 20.67
CA ARG A 7 -2.82 11.24 21.50
C ARG A 7 -3.08 9.86 20.92
N LYS A 8 -4.28 9.62 20.40
CA LYS A 8 -4.62 8.38 19.68
C LYS A 8 -3.70 8.18 18.47
N GLY A 9 -3.49 9.22 17.67
CA GLY A 9 -2.55 9.23 16.56
C GLY A 9 -1.12 8.92 16.99
N ALA A 10 -0.65 9.52 18.09
CA ALA A 10 0.70 9.29 18.61
C ALA A 10 0.91 7.85 19.09
N VAL A 11 -0.07 7.27 19.78
CA VAL A 11 -0.04 5.86 20.20
C VAL A 11 -0.04 4.93 18.99
N LEU A 12 -0.89 5.19 18.00
CA LEU A 12 -0.94 4.39 16.76
C LEU A 12 0.36 4.50 15.96
N THR A 13 0.98 5.68 15.94
CA THR A 13 2.32 5.92 15.37
C THR A 13 3.37 5.08 16.09
N ALA A 14 3.34 5.05 17.42
CA ALA A 14 4.25 4.20 18.22
C ALA A 14 4.03 2.70 17.98
N MET A 15 2.79 2.29 17.69
CA MET A 15 2.42 0.92 17.30
C MET A 15 2.74 0.59 15.83
N ARG A 16 3.37 1.50 15.07
CA ARG A 16 3.60 1.35 13.61
C ARG A 16 2.31 1.17 12.80
N GLU A 17 1.19 1.61 13.37
CA GLU A 17 -0.13 1.55 12.76
C GLU A 17 -0.40 2.80 11.92
N TRP A 18 0.48 3.09 10.96
CA TRP A 18 0.54 4.37 10.23
C TRP A 18 -0.77 4.78 9.55
N THR A 19 -1.51 3.82 8.99
CA THR A 19 -2.82 4.06 8.36
C THR A 19 -3.86 4.54 9.37
N LYS A 20 -3.93 3.88 10.53
CA LYS A 20 -4.87 4.25 11.60
C LYS A 20 -4.44 5.57 12.26
N ALA A 21 -3.13 5.78 12.40
CA ALA A 21 -2.55 7.03 12.90
C ALA A 21 -2.89 8.22 12.00
N LYS A 22 -2.76 8.09 10.68
CA LYS A 22 -3.17 9.13 9.72
C LYS A 22 -4.63 9.55 9.91
N ARG A 23 -5.56 8.58 9.94
CA ARG A 23 -6.98 8.87 10.20
C ARG A 23 -7.19 9.62 11.50
N ALA A 24 -6.50 9.24 12.58
CA ALA A 24 -6.62 9.92 13.85
C ALA A 24 -6.10 11.38 13.79
N TYR A 25 -5.04 11.65 13.04
CA TYR A 25 -4.56 13.02 12.82
C TYR A 25 -5.45 13.83 11.87
N GLU A 26 -6.03 13.20 10.84
CA GLU A 26 -7.03 13.82 9.95
C GLU A 26 -8.29 14.22 10.74
N ASP A 27 -8.78 13.35 11.62
CA ASP A 27 -9.90 13.66 12.51
C ASP A 27 -9.57 14.82 13.46
N ALA A 28 -8.32 14.92 13.94
CA ALA A 28 -7.86 16.04 14.76
C ALA A 28 -7.86 17.36 13.96
N LEU A 29 -7.37 17.32 12.72
CA LEU A 29 -7.32 18.46 11.81
C LEU A 29 -8.70 18.86 11.28
N ALA A 30 -9.66 17.94 11.22
CA ALA A 30 -11.05 18.27 10.87
C ALA A 30 -11.71 19.13 11.95
N ILE A 31 -11.29 18.99 13.21
CA ILE A 31 -11.81 19.77 14.34
C ILE A 31 -11.00 21.05 14.55
N ASP A 32 -9.67 20.97 14.40
CA ASP A 32 -8.76 22.12 14.48
C ASP A 32 -7.73 22.05 13.33
N PRO A 33 -8.06 22.66 12.18
CA PRO A 33 -7.20 22.63 11.00
C PRO A 33 -5.87 23.36 11.18
N SER A 34 -5.73 24.23 12.18
CA SER A 34 -4.50 24.97 12.45
C SER A 34 -3.62 24.28 13.50
N ASN A 35 -3.97 23.07 13.92
CA ASN A 35 -3.23 22.36 14.94
C ASN A 35 -1.88 21.85 14.42
N ALA A 36 -0.79 22.47 14.90
CA ALA A 36 0.57 22.12 14.50
C ALA A 36 0.96 20.68 14.84
N GLU A 37 0.53 20.17 16.01
CA GLU A 37 0.89 18.83 16.51
C GLU A 37 0.23 17.72 15.67
N ALA A 38 -1.02 17.94 15.27
CA ALA A 38 -1.71 17.02 14.36
C ALA A 38 -1.11 17.03 12.94
N MET A 39 -0.75 18.21 12.43
CA MET A 39 -0.07 18.35 11.13
C MET A 39 1.31 17.67 11.12
N GLU A 40 2.09 17.85 12.17
CA GLU A 40 3.39 17.21 12.33
C GLU A 40 3.27 15.69 12.43
N GLY A 41 2.33 15.21 13.25
CA GLY A 41 2.02 13.79 13.38
C GLY A 41 1.62 13.15 12.05
N LEU A 42 0.74 13.81 11.29
CA LEU A 42 0.34 13.38 9.95
C LEU A 42 1.57 13.28 9.02
N ARG A 43 2.43 14.30 9.02
CA ARG A 43 3.63 14.37 8.18
C ARG A 43 4.64 13.28 8.54
N ASN A 44 4.83 13.00 9.82
CA ASN A 44 5.63 11.87 10.29
C ASN A 44 5.04 10.54 9.85
N CYS A 45 3.72 10.36 9.95
CA CYS A 45 3.08 9.17 9.40
C CYS A 45 3.25 9.06 7.88
N PHE A 46 3.32 10.16 7.12
CA PHE A 46 3.62 10.08 5.69
C PHE A 46 5.06 9.63 5.43
N ARG A 47 6.04 10.18 6.15
CA ARG A 47 7.46 9.81 6.00
C ARG A 47 7.76 8.39 6.47
N SER A 48 7.06 7.92 7.50
CA SER A 48 7.23 6.58 8.07
C SER A 48 6.34 5.51 7.44
N ASN A 49 5.43 5.91 6.55
CA ASN A 49 4.58 5.00 5.75
C ASN A 49 5.17 4.74 4.36
N ASP A 50 6.42 5.17 4.11
CA ASP A 50 7.24 4.55 3.08
C ASP A 50 7.46 3.09 3.50
N GLU A 51 6.91 2.16 2.72
CA GLU A 51 7.28 0.73 2.73
C GLU A 51 6.90 -0.11 3.97
N ASP A 52 5.60 -0.22 4.27
CA ASP A 52 5.13 -1.45 4.92
C ASP A 52 4.59 -2.40 3.83
N PRO A 53 5.44 -3.23 3.20
CA PRO A 53 5.04 -4.14 2.13
C PRO A 53 3.93 -5.09 2.58
N GLU A 54 3.79 -5.34 3.88
CA GLU A 54 2.66 -6.10 4.44
C GLU A 54 1.33 -5.37 4.33
N LYS A 55 1.26 -4.06 4.61
CA LYS A 55 0.02 -3.28 4.43
C LYS A 55 -0.29 -2.98 2.97
N ALA A 56 0.74 -2.78 2.15
CA ALA A 56 0.56 -2.68 0.71
C ALA A 56 -0.06 -3.99 0.19
N ARG A 57 0.48 -5.14 0.61
CA ARG A 57 -0.10 -6.46 0.33
C ARG A 57 -1.51 -6.61 0.88
N GLU A 58 -1.78 -6.20 2.12
CA GLU A 58 -3.12 -6.33 2.72
C GLU A 58 -4.16 -5.54 1.90
N ARG A 59 -3.87 -4.28 1.56
CA ARG A 59 -4.74 -3.46 0.70
C ARG A 59 -4.86 -4.00 -0.71
N ALA A 60 -3.78 -4.53 -1.26
CA ALA A 60 -3.79 -5.16 -2.56
C ALA A 60 -4.63 -6.43 -2.57
N LEU A 61 -4.61 -7.21 -1.47
CA LEU A 61 -5.49 -8.36 -1.29
C LEU A 61 -6.94 -7.95 -1.11
N GLU A 62 -7.23 -6.74 -0.64
CA GLU A 62 -8.59 -6.19 -0.60
C GLU A 62 -9.09 -5.66 -1.96
N ASP A 63 -8.19 -5.41 -2.93
CA ASP A 63 -8.57 -4.92 -4.26
C ASP A 63 -9.18 -6.05 -5.11
N PRO A 64 -10.45 -5.92 -5.57
CA PRO A 64 -11.12 -6.94 -6.35
C PRO A 64 -10.45 -7.22 -7.70
N ASP A 65 -9.80 -6.23 -8.31
CA ASP A 65 -9.04 -6.42 -9.56
C ASP A 65 -7.81 -7.27 -9.28
N VAL A 66 -7.10 -6.98 -8.19
CA VAL A 66 -5.92 -7.76 -7.77
C VAL A 66 -6.31 -9.20 -7.43
N GLN A 67 -7.43 -9.40 -6.71
CA GLN A 67 -7.94 -10.75 -6.46
C GLN A 67 -8.29 -11.50 -7.74
N ALA A 68 -8.90 -10.83 -8.72
CA ALA A 68 -9.21 -11.43 -10.02
C ALA A 68 -7.93 -11.82 -10.76
N ILE A 69 -6.89 -10.97 -10.72
CA ILE A 69 -5.58 -11.24 -11.30
C ILE A 69 -4.89 -12.41 -10.62
N LEU A 70 -4.93 -12.51 -9.29
CA LEU A 70 -4.32 -13.62 -8.54
C LEU A 70 -5.04 -14.96 -8.76
N ARG A 71 -6.33 -14.92 -9.09
CA ARG A 71 -7.12 -16.12 -9.45
C ARG A 71 -6.91 -16.55 -10.90
N ASP A 72 -6.31 -15.70 -11.73
CA ASP A 72 -6.04 -16.00 -13.13
C ASP A 72 -4.95 -17.10 -13.23
N PRO A 73 -5.24 -18.23 -13.89
CA PRO A 73 -4.28 -19.33 -14.03
C PRO A 73 -3.04 -18.94 -14.85
N GLY A 74 -3.19 -18.03 -15.83
CA GLY A 74 -2.08 -17.50 -16.61
C GLY A 74 -1.15 -16.62 -15.77
N MET A 75 -1.70 -15.83 -14.85
CA MET A 75 -0.87 -15.03 -13.94
C MET A 75 -0.08 -15.89 -12.96
N ARG A 76 -0.68 -16.96 -12.42
CA ARG A 76 0.05 -17.88 -11.52
C ARG A 76 1.22 -18.55 -12.23
N LEU A 77 1.01 -18.99 -13.46
CA LEU A 77 2.08 -19.55 -14.29
C LEU A 77 3.17 -18.52 -14.58
N LEU A 78 2.79 -17.28 -14.87
CA LEU A 78 3.74 -16.20 -15.13
C LEU A 78 4.59 -15.85 -13.91
N LEU A 79 3.99 -15.79 -12.72
CA LEU A 79 4.72 -15.53 -11.47
C LEU A 79 5.72 -16.66 -11.17
N GLU A 80 5.33 -17.91 -11.43
CA GLU A 80 6.22 -19.07 -11.31
C GLU A 80 7.37 -19.01 -12.33
N GLN A 81 7.06 -18.68 -13.59
CA GLN A 81 8.05 -18.48 -14.64
C GLN A 81 8.97 -17.31 -14.34
N MET A 82 8.48 -16.19 -13.81
CA MET A 82 9.31 -15.05 -13.38
C MET A 82 10.35 -15.45 -12.34
N SER A 83 9.98 -16.35 -11.41
CA SER A 83 10.90 -16.85 -10.39
C SER A 83 11.99 -17.76 -10.96
N GLN A 84 11.72 -18.43 -12.09
CA GLN A 84 12.67 -19.32 -12.75
C GLN A 84 13.51 -18.58 -13.80
N ASP A 85 12.90 -17.70 -14.57
CA ASP A 85 13.50 -16.93 -15.65
C ASP A 85 12.92 -15.50 -15.72
N PRO A 86 13.65 -14.51 -15.17
CA PRO A 86 13.29 -13.09 -15.28
C PRO A 86 13.24 -12.58 -16.74
N GLY A 87 13.86 -13.28 -17.70
CA GLY A 87 13.82 -12.95 -19.12
C GLY A 87 12.48 -13.29 -19.78
N ALA A 88 11.85 -14.39 -19.35
CA ALA A 88 10.58 -14.86 -19.91
C ALA A 88 9.43 -13.87 -19.68
N VAL A 89 9.45 -13.10 -18.57
CA VAL A 89 8.44 -12.07 -18.32
C VAL A 89 8.40 -11.00 -19.41
N ARG A 90 9.53 -10.72 -20.08
CA ARG A 90 9.63 -9.69 -21.12
C ARG A 90 8.84 -10.06 -22.36
N GLU A 91 8.77 -11.35 -22.68
CA GLU A 91 7.97 -11.86 -23.80
C GLU A 91 6.47 -11.78 -23.46
N HIS A 92 6.10 -12.12 -22.23
CA HIS A 92 4.72 -12.01 -21.77
C HIS A 92 4.25 -10.55 -21.57
N LEU A 93 5.16 -9.63 -21.27
CA LEU A 93 4.88 -8.18 -21.24
C LEU A 93 4.55 -7.60 -22.62
N GLN A 94 4.85 -8.31 -23.72
CA GLN A 94 4.38 -7.90 -25.05
C GLN A 94 2.87 -8.05 -25.18
N ASN A 95 2.25 -8.90 -24.36
CA ASN A 95 0.80 -9.02 -24.31
C ASN A 95 0.22 -7.90 -23.42
N PRO A 96 -0.58 -6.97 -23.99
CA PRO A 96 -1.12 -5.82 -23.26
C PRO A 96 -1.97 -6.22 -22.06
N ASP A 97 -2.70 -7.34 -22.14
CA ASP A 97 -3.48 -7.86 -21.02
C ASP A 97 -2.59 -8.25 -19.83
N ILE A 98 -1.49 -8.95 -20.10
CA ILE A 98 -0.57 -9.40 -19.04
C ILE A 98 0.18 -8.21 -18.45
N ALA A 99 0.62 -7.28 -19.30
CA ALA A 99 1.30 -6.06 -18.87
C ALA A 99 0.42 -5.22 -17.93
N ALA A 100 -0.86 -5.04 -18.27
CA ALA A 100 -1.80 -4.32 -17.42
C ALA A 100 -1.96 -4.99 -16.03
N LYS A 101 -2.07 -6.33 -16.00
CA LYS A 101 -2.20 -7.08 -14.75
C LYS A 101 -0.93 -7.00 -13.89
N LEU A 102 0.26 -7.13 -14.49
CA LEU A 102 1.54 -6.97 -13.78
C LEU A 102 1.75 -5.56 -13.24
N LEU A 103 1.44 -4.54 -14.04
CA LEU A 103 1.47 -3.14 -13.61
C LEU A 103 0.57 -2.93 -12.39
N LYS A 104 -0.65 -3.47 -12.41
CA LYS A 104 -1.57 -3.39 -11.28
C LYS A 104 -1.01 -4.06 -10.02
N LEU A 105 -0.42 -5.25 -10.14
CA LEU A 105 0.23 -5.94 -9.01
C LEU A 105 1.43 -5.18 -8.46
N ARG A 106 2.20 -4.52 -9.32
CA ARG A 106 3.34 -3.67 -8.94
C ARG A 106 2.86 -2.41 -8.22
N ASP A 107 1.88 -1.71 -8.78
CA ASP A 107 1.33 -0.50 -8.20
C ASP A 107 0.63 -0.78 -6.86
N ALA A 108 0.07 -1.99 -6.71
CA ALA A 108 -0.47 -2.48 -5.44
C ALA A 108 0.62 -2.95 -4.45
N GLY A 109 1.89 -2.95 -4.84
CA GLY A 109 3.01 -3.33 -3.96
C GLY A 109 3.09 -4.83 -3.63
N ILE A 110 2.39 -5.69 -4.40
CA ILE A 110 2.49 -7.15 -4.24
C ILE A 110 3.81 -7.67 -4.79
N ILE A 111 4.20 -7.16 -5.95
CA ILE A 111 5.43 -7.54 -6.65
C ILE A 111 6.40 -6.35 -6.70
N GLN A 112 7.66 -6.62 -6.38
CA GLN A 112 8.77 -5.69 -6.61
C GLN A 112 9.58 -6.22 -7.79
N MET A 113 9.50 -5.54 -8.93
CA MET A 113 10.42 -5.77 -10.04
C MET A 113 11.68 -4.94 -9.76
N ARG A 114 12.80 -5.60 -9.43
CA ARG A 114 14.13 -4.98 -9.35
C ARG A 114 14.86 -5.13 -10.67
#